data_AF-A0A1Q8CNX2-F1
#
_entry.id   AF-A0A1Q8CNX2-F1
#
_cell.length_a   1.000
_cell.length_b   1.000
_cell.length_c   1.000
_cell.angle_alpha   90.00
_cell.angle_beta   90.00
_cell.angle_gamma   90.00
#
_symmetry.space_group_name_H-M   'P 1'
#
loop_
_entity.id
_entity.type
_entity.pdbx_description
1 polymer ?
#
loop_
_entity_poly.entity_id
_entity_poly.type
_entity_poly.pdbx_seq_one_letter_code
_entity_poly.pdbx_strand_id
1 'polypeptide(L)'
;MIVCKSCGFHNKETDAFCGSCGAFLEWTGEKLKPVPVPAAEPEEDEEEPKKGWLARLQSALYLDVGNRDPVETKAAGPGARPGAPPGAPRPPGAPPPPPGAPKPPPPPGGGPKPPAPPGAPKPPP
;
A
#
# COMPACT_ATOMS: atom_id res chain seq x y z
N MET A 1 5.57 21.77 -15.29
CA MET A 1 6.66 21.01 -15.95
C MET A 1 6.58 21.27 -17.45
N ILE A 2 7.69 21.19 -18.21
CA ILE A 2 7.68 21.42 -19.67
C ILE A 2 8.04 20.13 -20.41
N VAL A 3 7.21 19.71 -21.37
CA VAL A 3 7.50 18.54 -22.23
C VAL A 3 8.00 19.02 -23.59
N CYS A 4 9.17 18.55 -24.03
CA CYS A 4 9.68 18.87 -25.36
C CYS A 4 8.92 18.09 -26.44
N LYS A 5 8.27 18.77 -27.38
CA LYS A 5 7.53 18.16 -28.50
C LYS A 5 8.44 17.48 -29.53
N SER A 6 9.71 17.86 -29.59
CA SER A 6 10.67 17.28 -30.54
C SER A 6 11.21 15.92 -30.12
N CYS A 7 11.32 15.64 -28.82
CA CYS A 7 11.94 14.41 -28.32
C CYS A 7 11.24 13.76 -27.10
N GLY A 8 10.20 14.38 -26.55
CA GLY A 8 9.44 13.87 -25.40
C GLY A 8 10.11 14.04 -24.03
N PHE A 9 11.25 14.72 -23.95
CA PHE A 9 11.96 14.90 -22.68
C PHE A 9 11.25 15.89 -21.75
N HIS A 10 11.20 15.55 -20.45
CA HIS A 10 10.59 16.37 -19.40
C HIS A 10 11.64 17.33 -18.81
N ASN A 11 11.40 18.63 -18.95
CA ASN A 11 12.24 19.71 -18.46
C ASN A 11 11.56 20.47 -17.31
N LYS A 12 12.36 21.19 -16.51
CA LYS A 12 11.84 22.09 -15.47
C LYS A 12 11.22 23.31 -16.14
N GLU A 13 10.34 24.02 -15.42
CA GLU A 13 9.68 25.22 -15.94
C GLU A 13 10.64 26.40 -16.16
N THR A 14 11.81 26.36 -15.51
CA THR A 14 12.86 27.38 -15.60
C THR A 14 13.85 27.12 -16.74
N ASP A 15 13.78 25.97 -17.41
CA ASP A 15 14.75 25.61 -18.45
C ASP A 15 14.40 26.30 -19.78
N ALA A 16 15.40 26.94 -20.41
CA ALA A 16 15.25 27.58 -21.72
C ALA A 16 15.42 26.59 -22.88
N PHE A 17 16.21 25.54 -22.68
CA PHE A 17 16.55 24.54 -23.69
C PHE A 17 16.30 23.12 -23.18
N CYS A 18 15.99 22.21 -24.09
CA CYS A 18 15.81 20.80 -23.78
C CYS A 18 17.16 20.15 -23.43
N GLY A 19 17.28 19.57 -22.24
CA GLY A 19 18.50 18.88 -21.80
C GLY A 19 18.87 17.60 -22.57
N SER A 20 17.95 17.09 -23.41
CA SER A 20 18.16 15.88 -24.20
C SER A 20 18.54 16.18 -25.66
N CYS A 21 17.78 17.03 -26.35
CA CYS A 21 17.99 17.31 -27.78
C CYS A 21 18.49 18.74 -28.09
N GLY A 22 18.63 19.61 -27.09
CA GLY A 22 19.08 21.00 -27.27
C GLY A 22 18.05 21.93 -27.91
N ALA A 23 16.83 21.47 -28.22
CA ALA A 23 15.79 22.31 -28.81
C ALA A 23 15.33 23.42 -27.84
N PHE A 24 14.98 24.58 -28.39
CA PHE A 24 14.51 25.72 -27.61
C PHE A 24 13.07 25.51 -27.13
N LEU A 25 12.85 25.55 -25.81
CA LEU A 25 11.58 25.15 -25.20
C LEU A 25 10.49 26.22 -25.31
N GLU A 26 10.81 27.46 -25.65
CA GLU A 26 9.80 28.50 -25.87
C GLU A 26 8.92 28.21 -27.10
N TRP A 27 9.48 27.53 -28.11
CA TRP A 27 8.74 27.07 -29.29
C TRP A 27 8.40 25.59 -29.26
N THR A 28 9.32 24.76 -28.77
CA THR A 28 9.15 23.29 -28.82
C THR A 28 8.60 22.72 -27.52
N GLY A 29 8.48 23.51 -26.45
CA GLY A 29 8.03 23.05 -25.14
C GLY A 29 6.53 23.24 -24.93
N GLU A 30 5.86 22.23 -24.39
CA GLU A 30 4.51 22.35 -23.83
C GLU A 30 4.58 22.53 -22.33
N LYS A 31 4.18 23.71 -21.83
CA LYS A 31 4.09 24.00 -20.40
C LYS A 31 2.84 23.31 -19.84
N LEU A 32 3.04 22.14 -19.24
CA LEU A 32 2.03 21.50 -18.40
C LEU A 32 1.99 22.26 -17.08
N LYS A 33 1.11 23.26 -17.02
CA LYS A 33 0.69 23.83 -15.75
C LYS A 33 -0.02 22.69 -15.01
N PRO A 34 0.37 22.35 -13.77
CA PRO A 34 -0.42 21.41 -13.00
C PRO A 34 -1.83 22.02 -12.93
N VAL A 35 -2.78 21.37 -13.59
CA VAL A 35 -4.20 21.58 -13.26
C VAL A 35 -4.23 21.32 -11.76
N PRO A 36 -4.72 22.27 -10.95
CA PRO A 36 -4.95 21.97 -9.56
C PRO A 36 -5.87 20.75 -9.58
N VAL A 37 -5.33 19.59 -9.20
CA VAL A 37 -6.18 18.54 -8.67
C VAL A 37 -6.95 19.27 -7.57
N PRO A 38 -8.29 19.28 -7.61
CA PRO A 38 -9.07 19.79 -6.50
C PRO A 38 -8.66 18.93 -5.30
N ALA A 39 -7.67 19.40 -4.56
CA ALA A 39 -7.59 19.15 -3.14
C ALA A 39 -8.93 19.68 -2.64
N ALA A 40 -9.72 18.75 -2.13
CA ALA A 40 -10.97 18.99 -1.45
C ALA A 40 -10.92 20.26 -0.60
N GLU A 41 -11.40 21.37 -1.17
CA GLU A 41 -11.98 22.51 -0.49
C GLU A 41 -13.21 22.92 -1.33
N PRO A 42 -14.37 22.32 -1.03
CA PRO A 42 -15.65 22.83 -1.53
C PRO A 42 -15.96 24.14 -0.79
N GLU A 43 -15.51 25.26 -1.34
CA GLU A 43 -16.08 26.56 -1.00
C GLU A 43 -17.21 26.88 -1.99
N GLU A 44 -18.43 26.86 -1.46
CA GLU A 44 -19.62 27.61 -1.88
C GLU A 44 -20.23 27.29 -3.27
N ASP A 45 -20.93 26.16 -3.32
CA ASP A 45 -22.29 26.17 -3.87
C ASP A 45 -23.24 26.10 -2.66
N GLU A 46 -23.84 27.25 -2.35
CA GLU A 46 -24.98 27.36 -1.45
C GLU A 46 -26.18 26.61 -2.04
N GLU A 47 -26.27 25.32 -1.74
CA GLU A 47 -27.54 24.77 -1.27
C GLU A 47 -27.21 23.82 -0.13
N GLU A 48 -27.40 24.28 1.11
CA GLU A 48 -27.51 23.37 2.25
C GLU A 48 -28.46 22.24 1.85
N PRO A 49 -28.01 20.98 1.68
CA PRO A 49 -28.94 19.91 1.44
C PRO A 49 -29.72 19.82 2.74
N LYS A 50 -30.95 20.35 2.75
CA LYS A 50 -31.85 20.45 3.89
C LYS A 50 -31.61 19.24 4.78
N LYS A 51 -30.81 19.41 5.84
CA LYS A 51 -30.59 18.41 6.91
C LYS A 51 -31.86 18.38 7.75
N GLY A 52 -32.98 18.14 7.06
CA GLY A 52 -34.30 18.01 7.60
C GLY A 52 -34.54 16.59 8.05
N TRP A 53 -35.66 16.42 8.75
CA TRP A 53 -36.24 15.20 9.32
C TRP A 53 -35.70 13.82 8.85
N LEU A 54 -35.43 13.61 7.56
CA LEU A 54 -34.78 12.38 7.05
C LEU A 54 -33.47 12.03 7.76
N ALA A 55 -32.58 13.01 7.99
CA ALA A 55 -31.30 12.77 8.64
C ALA A 55 -31.48 12.34 10.12
N ARG A 56 -32.55 12.83 10.76
CA ARG A 56 -32.92 12.44 12.14
C ARG A 56 -33.51 11.04 12.19
N LEU A 57 -34.35 10.67 11.22
CA LEU A 57 -34.91 9.31 11.11
C LEU A 57 -33.82 8.27 10.84
N GLN A 58 -32.87 8.59 9.95
CA GLN A 58 -31.73 7.71 9.64
C GLN A 58 -30.85 7.45 10.87
N SER A 59 -30.61 8.48 11.68
CA SER A 59 -29.84 8.34 12.93
C SER A 59 -30.57 7.48 13.96
N ALA A 60 -31.91 7.58 14.06
CA ALA A 60 -32.71 6.79 14.99
C ALA A 60 -32.71 5.30 14.65
N LEU A 61 -32.84 4.94 13.37
CA LEU A 61 -32.78 3.54 12.94
C LEU A 61 -31.38 2.93 13.12
N TYR A 62 -30.32 3.73 13.00
CA TYR A 62 -28.96 3.23 13.18
C TYR A 62 -28.64 2.89 14.64
N LEU A 63 -29.20 3.62 15.60
CA LEU A 63 -29.07 3.31 17.04
C LEU A 63 -29.82 2.02 17.41
N ASP A 64 -30.89 1.67 16.69
CA ASP A 64 -31.68 0.47 16.96
C ASP A 64 -30.99 -0.83 16.49
N VAL A 65 -30.12 -0.76 15.49
CA VAL A 65 -29.32 -1.91 15.02
C VAL A 65 -28.22 -2.31 16.01
N GLY A 66 -27.76 -1.38 16.85
CA GLY A 66 -26.71 -1.63 17.85
C GLY A 66 -27.16 -2.34 19.12
N ASN A 67 -28.48 -2.47 19.35
CA ASN A 67 -29.05 -3.03 20.58
C ASN A 67 -29.48 -4.52 20.47
N ARG A 68 -28.98 -5.27 19.47
CA ARG A 68 -29.15 -6.73 19.47
C ARG A 68 -28.15 -7.36 20.44
N ASP A 69 -28.65 -7.86 21.56
CA ASP A 69 -27.89 -8.73 22.45
C ASP A 69 -27.29 -9.91 21.67
N PRO A 70 -25.97 -10.17 21.77
CA PRO A 70 -25.36 -11.34 21.16
C PRO A 70 -25.89 -12.61 21.84
N VAL A 71 -26.48 -13.51 21.06
CA VAL A 71 -26.92 -14.82 21.54
C VAL A 71 -25.69 -15.66 21.89
N GLU A 72 -25.46 -15.86 23.19
CA GLU A 72 -24.37 -16.65 23.75
C GLU A 72 -24.58 -18.15 23.44
N THR A 73 -23.82 -18.69 22.49
CA THR A 73 -23.76 -20.14 22.26
C THR A 73 -22.58 -20.73 23.03
N LYS A 74 -22.92 -21.44 24.10
CA LYS A 74 -22.02 -22.09 25.04
C LYS A 74 -21.67 -23.50 24.53
N ALA A 75 -20.39 -23.81 24.30
CA ALA A 75 -19.91 -25.19 24.22
C ALA A 75 -18.41 -25.33 24.56
N ALA A 76 -18.12 -26.35 25.35
CA ALA A 76 -16.89 -26.68 26.07
C ALA A 76 -15.72 -27.18 25.18
N GLY A 77 -14.48 -27.14 25.71
CA GLY A 77 -13.23 -27.67 25.10
C GLY A 77 -13.11 -29.21 25.10
N PRO A 78 -11.93 -29.86 25.24
CA PRO A 78 -10.51 -29.43 25.18
C PRO A 78 -9.57 -30.35 24.32
N GLY A 79 -8.45 -29.82 23.78
CA GLY A 79 -7.23 -30.57 23.31
C GLY A 79 -7.38 -31.47 22.06
N ALA A 80 -6.40 -31.79 21.20
CA ALA A 80 -4.97 -31.54 21.08
C ALA A 80 -4.57 -31.75 19.58
N ARG A 81 -3.50 -31.10 19.11
CA ARG A 81 -2.96 -31.23 17.74
C ARG A 81 -1.84 -32.28 17.68
N PRO A 82 -1.68 -32.98 16.54
CA PRO A 82 -0.35 -33.27 16.02
C PRO A 82 -0.19 -32.73 14.59
N GLY A 83 0.69 -31.73 14.42
CA GLY A 83 1.11 -31.20 13.10
C GLY A 83 0.56 -29.81 12.77
N ALA A 84 1.43 -28.79 12.70
CA ALA A 84 1.10 -27.53 12.04
C ALA A 84 2.35 -26.78 11.52
N PRO A 85 2.28 -26.19 10.31
CA PRO A 85 3.39 -25.55 9.56
C PRO A 85 3.53 -24.05 9.97
N PRO A 86 4.32 -23.19 9.26
CA PRO A 86 4.92 -21.97 9.80
C PRO A 86 3.90 -20.96 10.33
N GLY A 87 4.30 -20.30 11.43
CA GLY A 87 3.46 -19.53 12.33
C GLY A 87 2.47 -18.59 11.65
N ALA A 88 1.19 -18.88 11.88
CA ALA A 88 0.08 -17.99 11.59
C ALA A 88 0.23 -16.65 12.34
N PRO A 89 -0.32 -15.55 11.81
CA PRO A 89 -0.37 -14.27 12.52
C PRO A 89 -1.01 -14.43 13.91
N ARG A 90 -0.41 -13.77 14.90
CA ARG A 90 -0.88 -13.73 16.30
C ARG A 90 -2.33 -13.21 16.33
N PRO A 91 -3.27 -13.88 17.02
CA PRO A 91 -4.61 -13.36 17.19
C PRO A 91 -4.58 -12.06 18.04
N PRO A 92 -5.53 -11.14 17.83
CA PRO A 92 -5.66 -9.94 18.65
C PRO A 92 -5.81 -10.31 20.13
N GLY A 93 -5.00 -9.70 21.01
CA GLY A 93 -5.11 -9.85 22.47
C GLY A 93 -4.14 -10.80 23.17
N ALA A 94 -3.19 -11.44 22.45
CA ALA A 94 -2.17 -12.26 23.12
C ALA A 94 -1.20 -11.38 23.95
N PRO A 95 -1.06 -11.60 25.28
CA PRO A 95 -0.13 -10.84 26.10
C PRO A 95 1.31 -11.00 25.59
N PRO A 96 2.16 -9.96 25.73
CA PRO A 96 3.56 -10.08 25.36
C PRO A 96 4.23 -11.18 26.19
N PRO A 97 5.24 -11.89 25.64
CA PRO A 97 6.03 -12.81 26.45
C PRO A 97 6.67 -12.05 27.63
N PRO A 98 6.86 -12.70 28.79
CA PRO A 98 7.46 -12.07 29.95
C PRO A 98 8.87 -11.57 29.64
N PRO A 99 9.29 -10.41 30.20
CA PRO A 99 10.64 -9.89 30.02
C PRO A 99 11.67 -10.92 30.50
N GLY A 100 12.59 -11.32 29.61
CA GLY A 100 13.70 -12.23 29.95
C GLY A 100 13.57 -13.69 29.50
N ALA A 101 12.55 -14.06 28.71
CA ALA A 101 12.52 -15.39 28.09
C ALA A 101 13.69 -15.56 27.10
N PRO A 102 14.54 -16.61 27.23
CA PRO A 102 15.62 -16.84 26.30
C PRO A 102 15.08 -17.16 24.90
N LYS A 103 15.66 -16.54 23.85
CA LYS A 103 15.34 -16.89 22.47
C LYS A 103 15.74 -18.36 22.20
N PRO A 104 14.94 -19.13 21.46
CA PRO A 104 15.35 -20.48 21.06
C PRO A 104 16.62 -20.39 20.20
N PRO A 105 17.51 -21.42 20.26
CA PRO A 105 18.74 -21.42 19.49
C PRO A 105 18.44 -21.43 17.98
N PRO A 106 19.32 -20.81 17.15
CA PRO A 106 19.18 -20.85 15.71
C PRO A 106 19.30 -22.29 15.18
N PRO A 107 18.64 -22.61 14.05
CA PRO A 107 18.75 -23.93 13.45
C PRO A 107 20.18 -24.22 12.97
N PRO A 108 20.63 -25.48 12.99
CA PRO A 108 21.98 -25.87 12.57
C PRO A 108 22.20 -25.48 11.10
N GLY A 109 23.33 -24.84 10.82
CA GLY A 109 23.59 -24.14 9.57
C GLY A 109 23.80 -25.02 8.33
N GLY A 110 23.59 -24.36 7.18
CA GLY A 110 24.40 -24.52 5.96
C GLY A 110 24.25 -25.81 5.14
N GLY A 111 23.32 -25.83 4.19
CA GLY A 111 23.35 -26.78 3.07
C GLY A 111 24.45 -26.45 2.05
N PRO A 112 24.94 -27.45 1.27
CA PRO A 112 26.06 -27.28 0.34
C PRO A 112 25.73 -26.32 -0.81
N LYS A 113 26.75 -25.57 -1.25
CA LYS A 113 26.68 -24.61 -2.37
C LYS A 113 26.40 -25.34 -3.70
N PRO A 114 25.57 -24.79 -4.60
CA PRO A 114 25.26 -25.43 -5.87
C PRO A 114 26.50 -25.56 -6.79
N PRO A 115 26.49 -26.52 -7.74
CA PRO A 115 27.62 -26.79 -8.61
C PRO A 115 27.87 -25.68 -9.64
N ALA A 116 29.12 -25.57 -10.08
CA ALA A 116 29.57 -24.58 -11.05
C ALA A 116 29.01 -24.85 -12.47
N PRO A 117 28.84 -23.80 -13.30
CA PRO A 117 28.33 -23.95 -14.65
C PRO A 117 29.34 -24.63 -15.60
N PRO A 118 28.88 -25.25 -16.71
CA PRO A 118 29.74 -25.93 -17.67
C PRO A 118 30.70 -24.98 -18.38
N GLY A 119 31.96 -25.40 -18.52
CA GLY A 119 33.00 -24.66 -19.23
C GLY A 119 32.75 -24.55 -20.73
N ALA A 120 33.21 -23.45 -21.34
CA ALA A 120 33.09 -23.19 -22.76
C ALA A 120 33.88 -24.22 -23.62
N PRO A 121 33.39 -24.57 -24.83
CA PRO A 121 34.08 -25.51 -25.71
C PRO A 121 35.42 -24.95 -26.21
N LYS A 122 36.44 -25.79 -26.25
CA LYS A 122 37.74 -25.46 -26.86
C LYS A 122 37.59 -25.38 -28.39
N PRO A 123 38.25 -24.42 -29.07
CA PRO A 123 38.30 -24.41 -30.52
C PRO A 123 39.19 -25.56 -31.06
N PRO A 124 38.89 -26.10 -32.27
CA PRO A 124 39.62 -27.20 -32.91
C PRO A 124 40.81 -26.72 -33.79
N PRO A 125 41.57 -27.66 -34.39
CA PRO A 125 42.50 -28.63 -33.83
C PRO A 125 43.95 -28.13 -33.73
#